data_AF-A0A538F875-F1
#
_entry.id   AF-A0A538F875-F1
#
_cell.length_a   1.000
_cell.length_b   1.000
_cell.length_c   1.000
_cell.angle_alpha   90.00
_cell.angle_beta   90.00
_cell.angle_gamma   90.00
#
_symmetry.space_group_name_H-M   'P 1'
#
loop_
_entity.id
_entity.type
_entity.pdbx_description
1 polymer ?
#
loop_
_entity_poly.entity_id
_entity_poly.type
_entity_poly.pdbx_seq_one_letter_code
_entity_poly.pdbx_strand_id
1 'polypeptide(L)'
;MQRGRFARLTALACGVLLGFALQSSEAFAASWAPGVEASLPGDAQSNPNVTPNSVSCASAGNCGAVGYYLDSSNHQQGLLLSETAGTWATGVEASLPANAGSDPNVNLTSVSCASAGNCGAVGSYDDSSGHRHGLLLTETAGTWATGVEASLPANAGSNPAVGLSSVSCASAGNCSAVGDYSDSSGHHNGLLLSETAGTWATGIEASLPANAGSSLFAFLNSVSCVSAGNCSAVGDYDDSSNHHQGLLL
;
A
#
# COMPACT_ATOMS: atom_id res chain seq x y z
N MET A 1 -25.81 23.28 -88.55
CA MET A 1 -25.85 23.11 -87.09
C MET A 1 -24.40 23.06 -86.57
N GLN A 2 -23.54 24.07 -86.73
CA GLN A 2 -23.50 25.48 -86.28
C GLN A 2 -23.31 25.71 -84.75
N ARG A 3 -22.03 25.62 -84.36
CA ARG A 3 -21.18 26.59 -83.63
C ARG A 3 -21.83 27.69 -82.77
N GLY A 4 -21.28 27.89 -81.56
CA GLY A 4 -21.13 29.17 -80.86
C GLY A 4 -20.18 28.98 -79.66
N ARG A 5 -18.94 29.52 -79.67
CA ARG A 5 -18.43 30.87 -79.29
C ARG A 5 -18.47 31.20 -77.79
N PHE A 6 -17.29 31.58 -77.29
CA PHE A 6 -16.92 32.08 -75.95
C PHE A 6 -17.30 33.55 -75.73
N ALA A 7 -17.53 33.95 -74.45
CA ALA A 7 -17.04 35.20 -73.83
C ALA A 7 -17.22 35.18 -72.29
N ARG A 8 -16.29 35.83 -71.57
CA ARG A 8 -16.13 35.93 -70.10
C ARG A 8 -16.91 37.11 -69.48
N LEU A 9 -17.24 37.03 -68.18
CA LEU A 9 -17.08 38.12 -67.18
C LEU A 9 -17.25 37.61 -65.71
N THR A 10 -16.40 38.13 -64.81
CA THR A 10 -16.26 38.04 -63.32
C THR A 10 -17.49 38.52 -62.51
N ALA A 11 -17.75 38.30 -61.20
CA ALA A 11 -17.11 37.73 -59.99
C ALA A 11 -18.17 37.57 -58.85
N LEU A 12 -17.96 36.72 -57.83
CA LEU A 12 -17.93 37.01 -56.36
C LEU A 12 -18.03 35.72 -55.50
N ALA A 13 -17.29 35.68 -54.40
CA ALA A 13 -17.11 34.54 -53.48
C ALA A 13 -18.14 34.46 -52.34
N CYS A 14 -18.33 33.27 -51.75
CA CYS A 14 -18.63 33.13 -50.31
C CYS A 14 -18.25 31.73 -49.82
N GLY A 15 -17.44 31.67 -48.77
CA GLY A 15 -16.81 30.44 -48.26
C GLY A 15 -17.65 29.67 -47.26
N VAL A 16 -17.25 28.42 -47.02
CA VAL A 16 -17.60 27.66 -45.82
C VAL A 16 -16.31 27.05 -45.29
N LEU A 17 -15.77 27.67 -44.24
CA LEU A 17 -14.72 27.10 -43.40
C LEU A 17 -15.40 26.09 -42.47
N LEU A 18 -15.14 24.80 -42.66
CA LEU A 18 -15.43 23.75 -41.68
C LEU A 18 -14.42 23.91 -40.53
N GLY A 19 -14.84 24.59 -39.47
CA GLY A 19 -14.08 24.69 -38.23
C GLY A 19 -14.00 23.32 -37.57
N PHE A 20 -12.80 22.72 -37.56
CA PHE A 20 -12.46 21.72 -36.57
C PHE A 20 -12.40 22.42 -35.22
N ALA A 21 -13.40 22.19 -34.37
CA ALA A 21 -13.34 22.61 -32.98
C ALA A 21 -12.19 21.84 -32.32
N LEU A 22 -11.07 22.52 -32.10
CA LEU A 22 -10.05 22.12 -31.15
C LEU A 22 -10.75 22.10 -29.79
N GLN A 23 -11.19 20.94 -29.33
CA GLN A 23 -11.57 20.77 -27.92
C GLN A 23 -10.33 21.08 -27.09
N SER A 24 -10.33 22.27 -26.50
CA SER A 24 -9.37 22.67 -25.48
C SER A 24 -9.41 21.62 -24.38
N SER A 25 -8.27 20.99 -24.11
CA SER A 25 -8.07 20.20 -22.91
C SER A 25 -8.28 21.12 -21.72
N GLU A 26 -9.48 21.15 -21.15
CA GLU A 26 -9.67 21.80 -19.86
C GLU A 26 -8.80 21.02 -18.86
N ALA A 27 -7.85 21.74 -18.25
CA ALA A 27 -7.10 21.19 -17.15
C ALA A 27 -8.10 20.90 -16.03
N PHE A 28 -8.34 19.62 -15.72
CA PHE A 28 -9.05 19.25 -14.50
C PHE A 28 -8.25 19.80 -13.33
N ALA A 29 -8.73 20.90 -12.74
CA ALA A 29 -8.16 21.41 -11.51
C ALA A 29 -8.33 20.34 -10.45
N ALA A 30 -7.23 19.97 -9.77
CA ALA A 30 -7.31 19.10 -8.61
C ALA A 30 -8.26 19.74 -7.59
N SER A 31 -9.38 19.07 -7.30
CA SER A 31 -10.34 19.49 -6.29
C SER A 31 -10.22 18.57 -5.10
N TRP A 32 -10.08 19.15 -3.91
CA TRP A 32 -10.09 18.42 -2.65
C TRP A 32 -11.51 18.34 -2.11
N ALA A 33 -11.97 17.12 -1.80
CA ALA A 33 -13.21 16.94 -1.06
C ALA A 33 -13.04 17.46 0.39
N PRO A 34 -14.12 17.94 1.03
CA PRO A 34 -14.09 18.21 2.46
C PRO A 34 -13.68 16.97 3.26
N GLY A 35 -12.94 17.17 4.35
CA GLY A 35 -12.59 16.08 5.25
C GLY A 35 -13.83 15.48 5.92
N VAL A 36 -13.81 14.15 6.10
CA VAL A 36 -14.82 13.40 6.84
C VAL A 36 -14.11 12.67 7.98
N GLU A 37 -14.75 12.64 9.15
CA GLU A 37 -14.25 11.91 10.31
C GLU A 37 -14.41 10.40 10.11
N ALA A 38 -13.37 9.62 10.45
CA ALA A 38 -13.43 8.18 10.38
C ALA A 38 -14.42 7.64 11.42
N SER A 39 -15.44 6.92 10.97
CA SER A 39 -16.34 6.20 11.86
C SER A 39 -15.61 4.96 12.39
N LEU A 40 -15.51 4.82 13.70
CA LEU A 40 -14.70 3.77 14.33
C LEU A 40 -15.52 2.51 14.68
N PRO A 41 -14.84 1.37 14.89
CA PRO A 41 -15.41 0.21 15.56
C PRO A 41 -16.09 0.54 16.90
N GLY A 42 -17.06 -0.27 17.30
CA GLY A 42 -17.93 -0.01 18.47
C GLY A 42 -17.23 -0.14 19.83
N ASP A 43 -16.04 -0.71 19.86
CA ASP A 43 -15.15 -0.88 21.02
C ASP A 43 -14.20 0.31 21.22
N ALA A 44 -14.16 1.29 20.32
CA ALA A 44 -13.32 2.49 20.45
C ALA A 44 -13.63 3.29 21.71
N GLN A 45 -12.60 3.82 22.38
CA GLN A 45 -12.78 4.69 23.54
C GLN A 45 -13.23 6.11 23.15
N SER A 46 -13.58 6.93 24.16
CA SER A 46 -14.01 8.32 23.95
C SER A 46 -12.91 9.24 23.41
N ASN A 47 -11.64 8.96 23.69
CA ASN A 47 -10.49 9.66 23.10
C ASN A 47 -9.57 8.66 22.38
N PRO A 48 -9.98 8.19 21.19
CA PRO A 48 -9.44 6.98 20.59
C PRO A 48 -8.09 7.14 19.90
N ASN A 49 -7.47 8.33 19.90
CA ASN A 49 -6.16 8.57 19.26
C ASN A 49 -6.02 7.88 17.88
N VAL A 50 -6.86 8.29 16.94
CA VAL A 50 -6.98 7.64 15.62
C VAL A 50 -5.91 8.17 14.68
N THR A 51 -5.16 7.25 14.08
CA THR A 51 -4.11 7.60 13.11
C THR A 51 -4.24 6.73 11.85
N PRO A 52 -4.91 7.22 10.80
CA PRO A 52 -4.83 6.62 9.48
C PRO A 52 -3.44 6.83 8.89
N ASN A 53 -2.76 5.75 8.51
CA ASN A 53 -1.37 5.75 8.04
C ASN A 53 -1.24 5.66 6.52
N SER A 54 -2.18 4.98 5.85
CA SER A 54 -2.09 4.72 4.41
C SER A 54 -3.46 4.65 3.76
N VAL A 55 -3.53 5.01 2.48
CA VAL A 55 -4.72 4.92 1.64
C VAL A 55 -4.34 4.40 0.26
N SER A 56 -5.18 3.55 -0.31
CA SER A 56 -5.05 3.03 -1.67
C SER A 56 -6.39 3.02 -2.37
N CYS A 57 -6.46 3.66 -3.53
CA CYS A 57 -7.69 3.76 -4.31
C CYS A 57 -7.59 2.88 -5.55
N ALA A 58 -8.46 1.87 -5.63
CA ALA A 58 -8.58 1.03 -6.83
C ALA A 58 -9.31 1.76 -7.97
N SER A 59 -10.18 2.71 -7.61
CA SER A 59 -10.85 3.62 -8.56
C SER A 59 -11.40 4.83 -7.80
N ALA A 60 -11.95 5.82 -8.54
CA ALA A 60 -12.56 6.99 -7.92
C ALA A 60 -13.69 6.59 -6.96
N GLY A 61 -13.58 7.00 -5.69
CA GLY A 61 -14.55 6.70 -4.64
C GLY A 61 -14.56 5.25 -4.15
N ASN A 62 -13.57 4.44 -4.53
CA ASN A 62 -13.40 3.07 -4.01
C ASN A 62 -11.96 2.90 -3.53
N CYS A 63 -11.76 3.20 -2.26
CA CYS A 63 -10.47 3.23 -1.60
C CYS A 63 -10.48 2.39 -0.32
N GLY A 64 -9.35 1.79 0.01
CA GLY A 64 -9.06 1.24 1.33
C GLY A 64 -8.13 2.17 2.08
N ALA A 65 -8.29 2.30 3.39
CA ALA A 65 -7.34 2.97 4.26
C ALA A 65 -7.09 2.13 5.51
N VAL A 66 -5.90 2.25 6.07
CA VAL A 66 -5.49 1.50 7.26
C VAL A 66 -4.77 2.40 8.25
N GLY A 67 -4.78 2.00 9.51
CA GLY A 67 -4.10 2.71 10.58
C GLY A 67 -4.31 2.02 11.92
N TYR A 68 -4.43 2.81 12.98
CA TYR A 68 -4.77 2.31 14.31
C TYR A 68 -5.71 3.26 15.06
N TYR A 69 -6.31 2.73 16.11
CA TYR A 69 -7.07 3.46 17.13
C TYR A 69 -6.87 2.80 18.49
N LEU A 70 -7.30 3.46 19.56
CA LEU A 70 -7.32 2.90 20.90
C LEU A 70 -8.73 2.39 21.23
N ASP A 71 -8.81 1.16 21.72
CA ASP A 71 -10.04 0.57 22.23
C ASP A 71 -10.40 1.10 23.63
N SER A 72 -11.54 0.64 24.16
CA SER A 72 -12.07 0.94 25.49
C SER A 72 -11.17 0.51 26.66
N SER A 73 -10.21 -0.38 26.41
CA SER A 73 -9.18 -0.81 27.38
C SER A 73 -7.87 -0.03 27.23
N ASN A 74 -7.82 0.94 26.32
CA ASN A 74 -6.64 1.71 25.98
C ASN A 74 -5.52 0.87 25.31
N HIS A 75 -5.89 -0.20 24.62
CA HIS A 75 -4.97 -0.96 23.77
C HIS A 75 -5.06 -0.46 22.33
N GLN A 76 -3.92 -0.45 21.63
CA GLN A 76 -3.86 -0.02 20.24
C GLN A 76 -4.27 -1.16 19.31
N GLN A 77 -5.34 -0.95 18.55
CA GLN A 77 -5.92 -1.91 17.62
C GLN A 77 -5.79 -1.45 16.17
N GLY A 78 -5.74 -2.41 15.25
CA GLY A 78 -5.63 -2.15 13.82
C GLY A 78 -6.95 -1.63 13.26
N LEU A 79 -6.93 -0.47 12.60
CA LEU A 79 -8.10 0.13 11.97
C LEU A 79 -8.11 -0.18 10.47
N LEU A 80 -9.20 -0.77 10.00
CA LEU A 80 -9.47 -1.02 8.59
C LEU A 80 -10.65 -0.15 8.13
N LEU A 81 -10.46 0.62 7.07
CA LEU A 81 -11.45 1.54 6.51
C LEU A 81 -11.66 1.23 5.03
N SER A 82 -12.92 1.26 4.61
CA SER A 82 -13.30 1.04 3.21
C SER A 82 -14.25 2.13 2.74
N GLU A 83 -13.96 2.67 1.57
CA GLU A 83 -14.79 3.61 0.84
C GLU A 83 -15.48 2.87 -0.32
N THR A 84 -16.76 3.14 -0.51
CA THR A 84 -17.52 2.67 -1.67
C THR A 84 -18.37 3.80 -2.22
N ALA A 85 -18.25 4.05 -3.52
CA ALA A 85 -18.92 5.15 -4.21
C ALA A 85 -18.79 6.52 -3.50
N GLY A 86 -17.60 6.84 -2.97
CA GLY A 86 -17.30 8.11 -2.32
C GLY A 86 -17.79 8.22 -0.87
N THR A 87 -18.24 7.12 -0.28
CA THR A 87 -18.72 7.06 1.10
C THR A 87 -17.90 6.07 1.91
N TRP A 88 -17.31 6.54 3.00
CA TRP A 88 -16.60 5.71 3.97
C TRP A 88 -17.57 4.94 4.86
N ALA A 89 -17.37 3.64 4.99
CA ALA A 89 -18.10 2.80 5.94
C ALA A 89 -17.58 2.99 7.37
N THR A 90 -18.31 2.44 8.34
CA THR A 90 -17.78 2.24 9.69
C THR A 90 -16.56 1.32 9.62
N GLY A 91 -15.49 1.72 10.28
CA GLY A 91 -14.25 0.96 10.35
C GLY A 91 -14.42 -0.39 11.03
N VAL A 92 -13.49 -1.27 10.74
CA VAL A 92 -13.43 -2.63 11.27
C VAL A 92 -12.11 -2.81 12.00
N GLU A 93 -12.17 -3.47 13.15
CA GLU A 93 -10.98 -3.91 13.89
C GLU A 93 -10.30 -5.07 13.15
N ALA A 94 -8.98 -4.97 12.96
CA ALA A 94 -8.21 -6.04 12.34
C ALA A 94 -8.21 -7.31 13.21
N SER A 95 -8.69 -8.42 12.66
CA SER A 95 -8.60 -9.72 13.33
C SER A 95 -7.16 -10.23 13.30
N LEU A 96 -6.58 -10.49 14.47
CA LEU A 96 -5.16 -10.84 14.60
C LEU A 96 -4.89 -12.35 14.57
N PRO A 97 -3.63 -12.76 14.33
CA PRO A 97 -3.18 -14.13 14.53
C PRO A 97 -3.41 -14.62 15.96
N ALA A 98 -3.51 -15.95 16.13
CA ALA A 98 -3.89 -16.56 17.41
C ALA A 98 -2.87 -16.37 18.55
N ASN A 99 -1.63 -15.99 18.25
CA ASN A 99 -0.58 -15.72 19.24
C ASN A 99 -0.55 -14.25 19.72
N ALA A 100 -1.39 -13.38 19.18
CA ALA A 100 -1.46 -11.98 19.58
C ALA A 100 -1.68 -11.82 21.10
N GLY A 101 -1.03 -10.82 21.68
CA GLY A 101 -1.21 -10.47 23.09
C GLY A 101 -2.58 -9.85 23.37
N SER A 102 -2.92 -9.71 24.65
CA SER A 102 -4.13 -8.98 25.07
C SER A 102 -4.02 -7.46 24.85
N ASP A 103 -2.79 -6.94 24.83
CA ASP A 103 -2.44 -5.58 24.38
C ASP A 103 -1.52 -5.71 23.16
N PRO A 104 -2.09 -5.89 21.96
CA PRO A 104 -1.34 -6.30 20.78
C PRO A 104 -0.62 -5.15 20.07
N ASN A 105 -0.76 -3.90 20.54
CA ASN A 105 -0.07 -2.73 19.99
C ASN A 105 -0.05 -2.66 18.46
N VAL A 106 -1.20 -2.92 17.82
CA VAL A 106 -1.27 -3.14 16.37
C VAL A 106 -1.01 -1.84 15.64
N ASN A 107 -0.15 -1.88 14.61
CA ASN A 107 0.11 -0.72 13.77
C ASN A 107 0.08 -1.13 12.29
N LEU A 108 -0.98 -0.77 11.58
CA LEU A 108 -1.09 -1.00 10.14
C LEU A 108 -0.47 0.17 9.39
N THR A 109 0.54 -0.12 8.57
CA THR A 109 1.42 0.89 7.98
C THR A 109 1.12 1.14 6.50
N SER A 110 0.64 0.13 5.77
CA SER A 110 0.45 0.22 4.33
C SER A 110 -0.71 -0.63 3.84
N VAL A 111 -1.42 -0.15 2.82
CA VAL A 111 -2.48 -0.87 2.12
C VAL A 111 -2.32 -0.71 0.61
N SER A 112 -2.65 -1.74 -0.15
CA SER A 112 -2.66 -1.73 -1.61
C SER A 112 -3.90 -2.45 -2.12
N CYS A 113 -4.77 -1.72 -2.82
CA CYS A 113 -6.01 -2.24 -3.37
C CYS A 113 -5.87 -2.52 -4.86
N ALA A 114 -5.83 -3.81 -5.23
CA ALA A 114 -5.79 -4.22 -6.64
C ALA A 114 -7.14 -4.02 -7.36
N SER A 115 -8.24 -4.09 -6.60
CA SER A 115 -9.58 -3.74 -7.05
C SER A 115 -10.45 -3.39 -5.84
N ALA A 116 -11.65 -2.84 -6.05
CA ALA A 116 -12.57 -2.54 -4.96
C ALA A 116 -12.89 -3.82 -4.15
N GLY A 117 -12.67 -3.76 -2.83
CA GLY A 117 -12.85 -4.89 -1.92
C GLY A 117 -11.83 -6.02 -2.05
N ASN A 118 -10.73 -5.81 -2.78
CA ASN A 118 -9.61 -6.76 -2.84
C ASN A 118 -8.30 -6.01 -2.63
N CYS A 119 -7.89 -5.94 -1.37
CA CYS A 119 -6.73 -5.22 -0.90
C CYS A 119 -5.82 -6.14 -0.09
N GLY A 120 -4.52 -5.85 -0.10
CA GLY A 120 -3.57 -6.35 0.88
C GLY A 120 -3.17 -5.22 1.83
N ALA A 121 -3.01 -5.52 3.11
CA ALA A 121 -2.49 -4.59 4.10
C ALA A 121 -1.41 -5.25 4.95
N VAL A 122 -0.49 -4.43 5.43
CA VAL A 122 0.63 -4.88 6.26
C VAL A 122 0.85 -3.97 7.45
N GLY A 123 1.53 -4.51 8.46
CA GLY A 123 1.87 -3.78 9.67
C GLY A 123 2.60 -4.65 10.66
N SER A 124 2.43 -4.35 11.95
CA SER A 124 2.97 -5.15 13.04
C SER A 124 1.95 -5.34 14.16
N TYR A 125 2.19 -6.36 14.99
CA TYR A 125 1.49 -6.60 16.26
C TYR A 125 2.46 -7.23 17.27
N ASP A 126 2.14 -7.11 18.54
CA ASP A 126 2.88 -7.72 19.64
C ASP A 126 2.18 -9.03 20.07
N ASP A 127 2.97 -10.10 20.25
CA ASP A 127 2.46 -11.39 20.74
C ASP A 127 2.22 -11.40 22.26
N SER A 128 1.72 -12.53 22.78
CA SER A 128 1.52 -12.72 24.23
C SER A 128 2.78 -12.58 25.11
N SER A 129 3.98 -12.59 24.52
CA SER A 129 5.25 -12.34 25.20
C SER A 129 5.75 -10.90 25.03
N GLY A 130 5.03 -10.06 24.28
CA GLY A 130 5.41 -8.68 23.96
C GLY A 130 6.46 -8.58 22.86
N HIS A 131 6.67 -9.63 22.06
CA HIS A 131 7.55 -9.57 20.90
C HIS A 131 6.78 -9.08 19.68
N ARG A 132 7.41 -8.18 18.92
CA ARG A 132 6.79 -7.60 17.73
C ARG A 132 6.99 -8.48 16.50
N HIS A 133 5.88 -8.76 15.81
CA HIS A 133 5.81 -9.58 14.60
C HIS A 133 5.15 -8.84 13.46
N GLY A 134 5.42 -9.30 12.23
CA GLY A 134 4.82 -8.76 11.02
C GLY A 134 3.39 -9.25 10.86
N LEU A 135 2.47 -8.34 10.59
CA LEU A 135 1.07 -8.64 10.35
C LEU A 135 0.76 -8.54 8.86
N LEU A 136 0.16 -9.58 8.30
CA LEU A 136 -0.28 -9.66 6.92
C LEU A 136 -1.81 -9.81 6.90
N LEU A 137 -2.48 -8.95 6.14
CA LEU A 137 -3.95 -8.92 6.03
C LEU A 137 -4.35 -8.94 4.56
N THR A 138 -5.38 -9.73 4.25
CA THR A 138 -5.94 -9.85 2.91
C THR A 138 -7.44 -9.61 2.97
N GLU A 139 -7.93 -8.71 2.12
CA GLU A 139 -9.33 -8.48 1.87
C GLU A 139 -9.75 -9.21 0.59
N THR A 140 -10.88 -9.90 0.64
CA THR A 140 -11.48 -10.53 -0.52
C THR A 140 -12.96 -10.23 -0.56
N ALA A 141 -13.42 -9.66 -1.68
CA ALA A 141 -14.81 -9.24 -1.87
C ALA A 141 -15.38 -8.39 -0.71
N GLY A 142 -14.57 -7.45 -0.19
CA GLY A 142 -14.97 -6.51 0.87
C GLY A 142 -14.93 -7.10 2.28
N THR A 143 -14.36 -8.29 2.46
CA THR A 143 -14.22 -8.95 3.76
C THR A 143 -12.75 -9.24 4.05
N TRP A 144 -12.28 -8.76 5.19
CA TRP A 144 -10.93 -9.05 5.69
C TRP A 144 -10.89 -10.42 6.35
N ALA A 145 -9.89 -11.22 5.98
CA ALA A 145 -9.59 -12.48 6.66
C ALA A 145 -8.90 -12.23 8.01
N THR A 146 -8.83 -13.26 8.85
CA THR A 146 -7.93 -13.26 10.00
C THR A 146 -6.49 -13.06 9.53
N GLY A 147 -5.78 -12.15 10.20
CA GLY A 147 -4.39 -11.85 9.90
C GLY A 147 -3.48 -13.04 10.04
N VAL A 148 -2.37 -12.97 9.31
CA VAL A 148 -1.32 -13.99 9.27
C VAL A 148 -0.03 -13.37 9.78
N GLU A 149 0.68 -14.10 10.64
CA GLU A 149 2.03 -13.75 11.07
C GLU A 149 3.01 -13.94 9.90
N ALA A 150 3.85 -12.94 9.63
CA ALA A 150 4.87 -13.03 8.61
C ALA A 150 5.90 -14.13 8.95
N SER A 151 5.99 -15.15 8.09
CA SER A 151 7.03 -16.18 8.22
C SER A 151 8.38 -15.61 7.84
N LEU A 152 9.37 -15.67 8.74
CA LEU A 152 10.67 -15.01 8.57
C LEU A 152 11.75 -15.94 8.00
N PRO A 153 12.86 -15.36 7.50
CA PRO A 153 14.08 -16.11 7.19
C PRO A 153 14.61 -16.93 8.36
N ALA A 154 15.34 -18.00 8.07
CA ALA A 154 15.79 -18.97 9.08
C ALA A 154 16.78 -18.40 10.12
N ASN A 155 17.43 -17.26 9.84
CA ASN A 155 18.34 -16.56 10.75
C ASN A 155 17.62 -15.58 11.69
N ALA A 156 16.31 -15.41 11.58
CA ALA A 156 15.53 -14.54 12.46
C ALA A 156 15.75 -14.86 13.94
N GLY A 157 15.84 -13.81 14.75
CA GLY A 157 15.96 -13.93 16.21
C GLY A 157 14.66 -14.41 16.85
N SER A 158 14.72 -14.81 18.12
CA SER A 158 13.53 -15.17 18.90
C SER A 158 12.63 -13.96 19.24
N ASN A 159 13.19 -12.75 19.19
CA ASN A 159 12.45 -11.49 19.24
C ASN A 159 12.82 -10.70 17.96
N PRO A 160 12.12 -10.96 16.84
CA PRO A 160 12.53 -10.47 15.54
C PRO A 160 12.16 -9.01 15.26
N ALA A 161 11.45 -8.34 16.18
CA ALA A 161 11.12 -6.91 16.09
C ALA A 161 10.62 -6.45 14.71
N VAL A 162 9.78 -7.25 14.04
CA VAL A 162 9.46 -7.10 12.62
C VAL A 162 8.69 -5.81 12.37
N GLY A 163 9.11 -5.03 11.37
CA GLY A 163 8.43 -3.83 10.91
C GLY A 163 8.12 -3.92 9.42
N LEU A 164 6.86 -4.18 9.04
CA LEU A 164 6.45 -4.12 7.64
C LEU A 164 6.07 -2.69 7.27
N SER A 165 6.61 -2.18 6.16
CA SER A 165 6.53 -0.76 5.81
C SER A 165 5.68 -0.47 4.57
N SER A 166 5.66 -1.40 3.61
CA SER A 166 4.97 -1.19 2.35
C SER A 166 4.47 -2.49 1.75
N VAL A 167 3.32 -2.43 1.08
CA VAL A 167 2.75 -3.53 0.30
C VAL A 167 2.34 -3.03 -1.08
N SER A 168 2.51 -3.88 -2.10
CA SER A 168 2.03 -3.65 -3.45
C SER A 168 1.34 -4.89 -3.98
N CYS A 169 0.06 -4.76 -4.30
CA CYS A 169 -0.76 -5.83 -4.84
C CYS A 169 -0.96 -5.65 -6.33
N ALA A 170 -0.36 -6.54 -7.13
CA ALA A 170 -0.52 -6.51 -8.58
C ALA A 170 -1.88 -7.08 -9.02
N SER A 171 -2.45 -7.98 -8.22
CA SER A 171 -3.82 -8.49 -8.36
C SER A 171 -4.29 -9.05 -7.02
N ALA A 172 -5.59 -9.41 -6.91
CA ALA A 172 -6.12 -10.03 -5.70
C ALA A 172 -5.34 -11.31 -5.34
N GLY A 173 -4.85 -11.39 -4.10
CA GLY A 173 -4.04 -12.50 -3.59
C GLY A 173 -2.64 -12.63 -4.22
N ASN A 174 -2.15 -11.60 -4.92
CA ASN A 174 -0.79 -11.56 -5.45
C ASN A 174 -0.15 -10.22 -5.11
N CYS A 175 0.40 -10.15 -3.91
CA CYS A 175 1.03 -8.98 -3.34
C CYS A 175 2.50 -9.25 -3.00
N SER A 176 3.29 -8.18 -2.91
CA SER A 176 4.61 -8.21 -2.30
C SER A 176 4.65 -7.19 -1.18
N ALA A 177 5.34 -7.53 -0.10
CA ALA A 177 5.52 -6.64 1.04
C ALA A 177 7.00 -6.56 1.41
N VAL A 178 7.38 -5.42 1.97
CA VAL A 178 8.75 -5.15 2.40
C VAL A 178 8.80 -4.50 3.77
N GLY A 179 9.94 -4.64 4.42
CA GLY A 179 10.20 -4.08 5.75
C GLY A 179 11.56 -4.53 6.28
N ASP A 180 11.64 -4.73 7.58
CA ASP A 180 12.83 -5.28 8.26
C ASP A 180 12.49 -6.29 9.36
N TYR A 181 13.52 -7.02 9.78
CA TYR A 181 13.50 -7.92 10.93
C TYR A 181 14.88 -8.00 11.59
N SER A 182 14.90 -8.35 12.88
CA SER A 182 16.11 -8.64 13.64
C SER A 182 16.52 -10.11 13.53
N ASP A 183 17.78 -10.36 13.19
CA ASP A 183 18.35 -11.70 13.22
C ASP A 183 18.79 -12.13 14.64
N SER A 184 19.24 -13.38 14.76
CA SER A 184 19.75 -13.96 16.02
C SER A 184 21.01 -13.27 16.57
N SER A 185 21.70 -12.46 15.78
CA SER A 185 22.84 -11.63 16.19
C SER A 185 22.43 -10.19 16.55
N GLY A 186 21.14 -9.85 16.40
CA GLY A 186 20.58 -8.54 16.70
C GLY A 186 20.77 -7.52 15.59
N HIS A 187 21.09 -7.94 14.36
CA HIS A 187 21.17 -7.04 13.22
C HIS A 187 19.80 -6.83 12.58
N HIS A 188 19.56 -5.63 12.04
CA HIS A 188 18.35 -5.31 11.30
C HIS A 188 18.58 -5.59 9.81
N ASN A 189 17.79 -6.53 9.28
CA ASN A 189 17.93 -7.00 7.91
C ASN A 189 16.67 -6.68 7.12
N GLY A 190 16.84 -6.29 5.85
CA GLY A 190 15.71 -6.04 4.97
C GLY A 190 14.91 -7.33 4.73
N LEU A 191 13.60 -7.25 4.84
CA LEU A 191 12.67 -8.35 4.66
C LEU A 191 11.88 -8.20 3.35
N LEU A 192 11.86 -9.25 2.56
CA LEU A 192 11.06 -9.38 1.35
C LEU A 192 10.02 -10.49 1.55
N LEU A 193 8.75 -10.18 1.33
CA LEU A 193 7.63 -11.12 1.42
C LEU A 193 6.86 -11.14 0.10
N SER A 194 6.35 -12.31 -0.27
CA SER A 194 5.54 -12.48 -1.49
C SER A 194 4.33 -13.36 -1.22
N GLU A 195 3.19 -12.93 -1.73
CA GLU A 195 1.93 -13.63 -1.73
C GLU A 195 1.66 -14.15 -3.14
N THR A 196 1.22 -15.40 -3.23
CA THR A 196 0.76 -15.98 -4.49
C THR A 196 -0.52 -16.75 -4.25
N ALA A 197 -1.57 -16.40 -5.00
CA ALA A 197 -2.91 -16.98 -4.86
C ALA A 197 -3.43 -16.97 -3.40
N GLY A 198 -3.22 -15.88 -2.68
CA GLY A 198 -3.69 -15.70 -1.29
C GLY A 198 -2.86 -16.40 -0.23
N THR A 199 -1.69 -16.93 -0.59
CA THR A 199 -0.77 -17.60 0.34
C THR A 199 0.56 -16.88 0.37
N TRP A 200 0.97 -16.44 1.56
CA TRP A 200 2.27 -15.83 1.79
C TRP A 200 3.36 -16.89 1.92
N ALA A 201 4.47 -16.71 1.20
CA ALA A 201 5.65 -17.54 1.33
C ALA A 201 6.51 -17.12 2.54
N THR A 202 7.44 -17.99 2.94
CA THR A 202 8.51 -17.61 3.87
C THR A 202 9.31 -16.45 3.30
N GLY A 203 9.55 -15.45 4.14
CA GLY A 203 10.30 -14.26 3.79
C GLY A 203 11.75 -14.55 3.42
N ILE A 204 12.31 -13.63 2.65
CA ILE A 204 13.68 -13.68 2.16
C ILE A 204 14.40 -12.43 2.65
N GLU A 205 15.65 -12.61 3.08
CA GLU A 205 16.53 -11.49 3.41
C GLU A 205 16.99 -10.76 2.14
N ALA A 206 16.89 -9.43 2.18
CA ALA A 206 17.36 -8.57 1.09
C ALA A 206 18.88 -8.74 0.87
N SER A 207 19.28 -9.01 -0.36
CA SER A 207 20.70 -9.04 -0.73
C SER A 207 21.27 -7.63 -0.75
N LEU A 208 22.33 -7.39 0.02
CA LEU A 208 22.97 -6.09 0.12
C LEU A 208 24.16 -5.94 -0.83
N PRO A 209 24.52 -4.70 -1.23
CA PRO A 209 25.73 -4.42 -1.99
C PRO A 209 27.00 -4.87 -1.27
N ALA A 210 28.07 -5.12 -2.04
CA ALA A 210 29.33 -5.65 -1.52
C ALA A 210 30.05 -4.73 -0.49
N ASN A 211 29.70 -3.45 -0.43
CA ASN A 211 30.22 -2.50 0.54
C ASN A 211 29.38 -2.41 1.84
N ALA A 212 28.36 -3.25 2.01
CA ALA A 212 27.59 -3.31 3.24
C ALA A 212 28.48 -3.63 4.45
N GLY A 213 28.17 -3.01 5.59
CA GLY A 213 28.91 -3.22 6.84
C GLY A 213 28.71 -4.61 7.43
N SER A 214 29.52 -4.96 8.43
CA SER A 214 29.36 -6.21 9.19
C SER A 214 28.30 -6.11 10.29
N SER A 215 27.97 -4.90 10.74
CA SER A 215 26.84 -4.58 11.62
C SER A 215 25.69 -4.14 10.72
N LEU A 216 24.82 -5.08 10.37
CA LEU A 216 23.80 -4.81 9.37
C LEU A 216 22.67 -3.97 9.99
N PHE A 217 22.48 -2.79 9.40
CA PHE A 217 21.21 -2.10 9.41
C PHE A 217 20.79 -2.00 7.95
N ALA A 218 19.69 -2.67 7.60
CA ALA A 218 19.08 -2.61 6.29
C ALA A 218 17.56 -2.56 6.46
N PHE A 219 16.94 -1.58 5.82
CA PHE A 219 15.52 -1.30 5.93
C PHE A 219 14.93 -1.08 4.55
N LEU A 220 13.80 -1.74 4.24
CA LEU A 220 13.09 -1.55 2.98
C LEU A 220 11.83 -0.69 3.21
N ASN A 221 11.81 0.48 2.57
CA ASN A 221 10.81 1.51 2.81
C ASN A 221 9.58 1.35 1.91
N SER A 222 9.76 0.94 0.66
CA SER A 222 8.69 0.95 -0.34
C SER A 222 8.88 -0.13 -1.39
N VAL A 223 7.76 -0.66 -1.89
CA VAL A 223 7.72 -1.66 -2.96
C VAL A 223 6.68 -1.29 -4.01
N SER A 224 6.99 -1.55 -5.28
CA SER A 224 6.06 -1.37 -6.39
C SER A 224 6.14 -2.57 -7.31
N CYS A 225 4.99 -3.20 -7.57
CA CYS A 225 4.85 -4.35 -8.45
C CYS A 225 4.01 -3.98 -9.67
N VAL A 226 4.52 -4.29 -10.86
CA VAL A 226 3.74 -4.16 -12.11
C VAL A 226 2.93 -5.43 -12.41
N SER A 227 3.43 -6.58 -11.95
CA SER A 227 2.78 -7.88 -12.07
C SER A 227 3.28 -8.81 -10.95
N ALA A 228 2.60 -9.93 -10.74
CA ALA A 228 3.02 -10.91 -9.73
C ALA A 228 4.47 -11.36 -9.98
N GLY A 229 5.33 -11.22 -8.95
CA GLY A 229 6.75 -11.56 -9.03
C GLY A 229 7.63 -10.58 -9.82
N ASN A 230 7.09 -9.47 -10.33
CA ASN A 230 7.86 -8.41 -10.98
C ASN A 230 7.67 -7.10 -10.22
N CYS A 231 8.58 -6.88 -9.27
CA CYS A 231 8.55 -5.77 -8.33
C CYS A 231 9.93 -5.14 -8.21
N SER A 232 9.93 -3.86 -7.88
CA SER A 232 11.12 -3.16 -7.41
C SER A 232 10.89 -2.67 -5.99
N ALA A 233 11.95 -2.68 -5.19
CA ALA A 233 11.91 -2.18 -3.83
C ALA A 233 13.03 -1.16 -3.59
N VAL A 234 12.78 -0.24 -2.67
CA VAL A 234 13.77 0.77 -2.28
C VAL A 234 13.92 0.79 -0.77
N GLY A 235 15.12 1.14 -0.32
CA GLY A 235 15.49 1.07 1.07
C GLY A 235 16.75 1.86 1.39
N ASP A 236 17.31 1.56 2.54
CA ASP A 236 18.59 2.07 3.00
C ASP A 236 19.37 0.97 3.72
N TYR A 237 20.69 1.14 3.77
CA TYR A 237 21.60 0.27 4.50
C TYR A 237 22.84 1.03 4.99
N ASP A 238 23.52 0.50 6.00
CA ASP A 238 24.81 1.02 6.46
C ASP A 238 25.99 0.34 5.75
N ASP A 239 26.89 1.15 5.19
CA ASP A 239 28.14 0.67 4.60
C ASP A 239 29.18 0.28 5.67
N SER A 240 30.31 -0.29 5.24
CA SER A 240 31.40 -0.69 6.14
C SER A 240 32.05 0.45 6.94
N SER A 241 31.72 1.70 6.63
CA SER A 241 32.16 2.90 7.36
C SER A 241 31.04 3.48 8.25
N ASN A 242 29.90 2.79 8.37
CA ASN A 242 28.68 3.24 9.05
C ASN A 242 28.08 4.53 8.46
N HIS A 243 28.13 4.68 7.13
CA HIS A 243 27.35 5.71 6.47
C HIS A 243 26.05 5.11 5.91
N HIS A 244 24.95 5.85 6.09
CA HIS A 244 23.66 5.52 5.49
C HIS A 244 23.71 5.66 3.97
N GLN A 245 23.40 4.58 3.26
CA GLN A 245 23.36 4.49 1.80
C GLN A 245 21.96 4.09 1.34
N GLY A 246 21.58 4.50 0.12
CA GLY A 246 20.34 4.04 -0.50
C GLY A 246 20.47 2.63 -1.09
N LEU A 247 19.40 1.84 -0.98
CA LEU A 247 19.24 0.51 -1.56
C LEU A 247 18.17 0.52 -2.65
N LEU A 248 18.45 -0.15 -3.77
CA LEU A 248 17.52 -0.37 -4.88
C LEU A 248 17.57 -1.86 -5.23
N LEU A 249 16.39 -2.49 -5.32
CA LEU A 249 16.18 -3.91 -5.68
C LEU A 249 15.25 -4.02 -6.88
#